data_AF-R7RP51-F1
#
_entry.id   AF-R7RP51-F1
#
_cell.length_a   1.000
_cell.length_b   1.000
_cell.length_c   1.000
_cell.angle_alpha   90.00
_cell.angle_beta   90.00
_cell.angle_gamma   90.00
#
_symmetry.space_group_name_H-M   'P 1'
#
loop_
_entity.id
_entity.type
_entity.pdbx_description
1 polymer ?
#
loop_
_entity_poly.entity_id
_entity_poly.type
_entity_poly.pdbx_seq_one_letter_code
_entity_poly.pdbx_strand_id
1 'polypeptide(L)' 'MEIILEDERLTTVAAERMLMEADMHWSKRKKVIDTIAATYILQGYLDKIKK' A
#
# COMPACT_ATOMS: atom_id res chain seq x y z
N MET A 1 11.66 13.68 15.89
CA MET A 1 11.21 12.55 15.06
C MET A 1 11.71 12.82 13.66
N GLU A 2 12.50 11.92 13.11
CA GLU A 2 13.00 12.05 11.74
C GLU A 2 11.88 11.66 10.77
N ILE A 3 11.73 12.42 9.68
CA ILE A 3 10.74 12.16 8.63
C ILE A 3 11.49 11.75 7.38
N ILE A 4 11.18 10.56 6.87
CA ILE A 4 11.74 10.03 5.64
C ILE A 4 10.64 10.09 4.58
N LEU A 5 10.95 10.72 3.45
CA LEU A 5 10.03 10.80 2.32
C LEU A 5 10.20 9.58 1.44
N GLU A 6 9.08 8.94 1.14
CA GLU A 6 9.00 7.75 0.30
C GLU A 6 8.08 7.99 -0.90
N ASP A 7 8.40 7.35 -2.01
CA ASP A 7 7.60 7.45 -3.23
C ASP A 7 6.39 6.53 -3.15
N GLU A 8 5.20 7.12 -3.02
CA GLU A 8 3.91 6.41 -2.92
C GLU A 8 3.32 6.04 -4.29
N ARG A 9 3.95 6.41 -5.42
CA ARG A 9 3.37 6.12 -6.73
C ARG A 9 3.06 4.64 -6.89
N LEU A 10 1.89 4.35 -7.46
CA LEU A 10 1.36 3.01 -7.74
C LEU A 10 0.93 2.17 -6.51
N THR A 11 1.09 2.63 -5.26
CA THR A 11 0.69 1.85 -4.07
C THR A 11 -0.82 1.63 -4.00
N THR A 12 -1.63 2.67 -4.26
CA THR A 12 -3.09 2.55 -4.34
C THR A 12 -3.53 1.62 -5.46
N VAL A 13 -2.82 1.63 -6.60
CA VAL A 13 -3.13 0.75 -7.75
C VAL A 13 -2.80 -0.70 -7.42
N ALA A 14 -1.68 -0.95 -6.75
CA ALA A 14 -1.30 -2.28 -6.27
C ALA A 14 -2.30 -2.79 -5.21
N ALA A 15 -2.70 -1.93 -4.27
CA ALA A 15 -3.70 -2.26 -3.25
C ALA A 15 -5.06 -2.59 -3.86
N GLU A 16 -5.55 -1.80 -4.81
CA GLU A 16 -6.83 -2.07 -5.48
C GLU A 16 -6.77 -3.38 -6.27
N ARG A 17 -5.67 -3.68 -6.97
CA ARG A 17 -5.48 -4.96 -7.69
C ARG A 17 -5.50 -6.15 -6.76
N MET A 18 -4.72 -6.12 -5.67
CA MET A 18 -4.71 -7.18 -4.65
C MET A 18 -6.12 -7.43 -4.11
N LEU A 19 -6.86 -6.38 -3.78
CA LEU A 19 -8.21 -6.50 -3.24
C LEU A 19 -9.23 -7.00 -4.26
N MET A 20 -9.07 -6.65 -5.54
CA MET A 20 -9.88 -7.22 -6.62
C MET A 20 -9.58 -8.71 -6.82
N GLU A 21 -8.31 -9.10 -6.79
CA GLU A 21 -7.88 -10.51 -6.87
C GLU A 21 -8.38 -11.32 -5.67
N ALA A 22 -8.55 -10.70 -4.51
CA ALA A 22 -9.17 -11.29 -3.32
C ALA A 22 -10.71 -11.33 -3.36
N ASP A 23 -11.33 -11.02 -4.50
CA ASP A 23 -12.78 -10.99 -4.73
C ASP A 23 -13.56 -10.12 -3.71
N MET A 24 -12.93 -9.07 -3.22
CA MET A 24 -13.57 -8.14 -2.30
C MET A 24 -14.48 -7.18 -3.05
N HIS A 25 -15.74 -7.11 -2.62
CA HIS A 25 -16.69 -6.11 -3.12
C HIS A 25 -16.19 -4.67 -2.92
N TRP A 26 -16.44 -3.78 -3.89
CA TRP A 26 -15.91 -2.41 -3.93
C TRP A 26 -16.16 -1.60 -2.66
N SER A 27 -17.33 -1.79 -2.03
CA SER A 27 -17.70 -1.07 -0.81
C SER A 27 -16.85 -1.47 0.40
N LYS A 28 -16.33 -2.71 0.41
CA LYS A 28 -15.38 -3.17 1.42
C LYS A 28 -13.96 -2.73 1.06
N ARG A 29 -13.59 -2.72 -0.22
CA ARG A 29 -12.26 -2.26 -0.68
C ARG A 29 -11.99 -0.80 -0.28
N LYS A 30 -12.96 0.10 -0.50
CA LYS A 30 -12.85 1.51 -0.10
C LYS A 30 -12.56 1.73 1.40
N LYS A 31 -12.88 0.76 2.27
CA LYS A 31 -12.63 0.89 3.71
C LYS A 31 -11.20 0.50 4.11
N VAL A 32 -10.49 -0.24 3.27
CA VAL A 32 -9.19 -0.85 3.62
C VAL A 32 -8.05 -0.46 2.68
N ILE A 33 -8.36 0.14 1.52
CA ILE A 33 -7.38 0.46 0.48
C ILE A 33 -6.24 1.35 0.97
N ASP A 34 -6.54 2.39 1.76
CA ASP A 34 -5.53 3.32 2.27
C ASP A 34 -4.57 2.63 3.26
N THR A 35 -5.09 1.72 4.08
CA THR A 35 -4.27 0.93 5.01
C THR A 35 -3.32 0.00 4.25
N ILE A 36 -3.77 -0.62 3.16
CA ILE A 36 -2.93 -1.50 2.33
C ILE A 36 -1.91 -0.67 1.52
N ALA A 37 -2.28 0.52 1.05
CA ALA A 37 -1.33 1.42 0.41
C ALA A 37 -0.19 1.81 1.38
N ALA A 38 -0.54 2.14 2.63
CA ALA A 38 0.44 2.48 3.67
C ALA A 38 1.39 1.31 3.99
N THR A 39 0.92 0.06 3.99
CA THR A 39 1.80 -1.09 4.20
C THR A 39 2.79 -1.28 3.05
N TYR A 40 2.40 -0.98 1.81
CA TYR A 40 3.33 -1.00 0.68
C TYR A 40 4.40 0.09 0.75
N ILE A 41 4.05 1.31 1.18
CA ILE A 41 5.04 2.39 1.41
C ILE A 41 6.07 1.93 2.45
N LEU A 42 5.60 1.40 3.57
CA LEU A 42 6.47 0.90 4.63
C LEU A 42 7.34 -0.25 4.13
N GLN A 43 6.78 -1.19 3.36
CA GLN A 43 7.54 -2.30 2.80
C GLN A 43 8.64 -1.79 1.85
N GLY A 44 8.34 -0.81 1.00
CA GLY A 44 9.33 -0.18 0.11
C GLY A 44 10.50 0.45 0.88
N TYR A 45 10.20 1.13 1.99
CA TYR A 45 11.25 1.64 2.89
C TYR A 45 12.06 0.52 3.53
N LEU A 46 11.39 -0.51 4.06
CA LEU A 46 12.06 -1.66 4.70
C LEU A 46 12.96 -2.43 3.72
N ASP A 47 12.57 -2.53 2.45
CA ASP A 47 13.36 -3.19 1.42
C ASP A 47 14.61 -2.40 1.03
N LYS A 48 14.56 -1.06 1.09
CA LYS A 48 15.74 -0.20 0.89
C LYS A 48 16.78 -0.36 1.99
N ILE A 49 16.34 -0.47 3.25
CA ILE A 49 17.26 -0.60 4.40
C ILE A 49 17.83 -2.02 4.56
N LYS A 50 17.15 -3.04 4.01
CA LYS A 50 17.60 -4.44 4.06
C LYS A 50 18.66 -4.79 3.02
N LYS A 51 18.95 -3.86 2.12
CA LYS A 51 19.91 -4.01 1.02
C LYS A 51 21.28 -3.49 1.44
#